data_AF-A0A2V9P0F4-F1
#
_entry.id   AF-A0A2V9P0F4-F1
#
_cell.length_a   1.000
_cell.length_b   1.000
_cell.length_c   1.000
_cell.angle_alpha   90.00
_cell.angle_beta   90.00
_cell.angle_gamma   90.00
#
_symmetry.space_group_name_H-M   'P 1'
#
loop_
_entity.id
_entity.type
_entity.pdbx_description
1 polymer ?
#
loop_
_entity_poly.entity_id
_entity_poly.type
_entity_poly.pdbx_seq_one_letter_code
_entity_poly.pdbx_strand_id
1 'polypeptide(L)' 'MFFSMLNHAQSETEETNFVEFRRKIRAAEVLSAAVERLLGQLHFTGKVSIIVKNGRVLKSGYEEGYFRQPSE' A
#
# COMPACT_ATOMS: atom_id res chain seq x y z
N MET A 1 -19.65 -19.87 -26.68
CA MET A 1 -19.00 -20.75 -25.68
C MET A 1 -17.57 -20.34 -25.38
N PHE A 2 -16.66 -20.22 -26.35
CA PHE A 2 -15.25 -19.82 -26.11
C PHE A 2 -15.06 -18.51 -25.32
N PHE A 3 -15.83 -17.46 -25.65
CA PHE A 3 -15.79 -16.18 -24.92
C PHE A 3 -16.19 -16.28 -23.44
N SER A 4 -17.10 -17.20 -23.11
CA SER A 4 -17.54 -17.41 -21.73
C SER A 4 -16.51 -18.16 -20.90
N MET A 5 -15.75 -19.08 -21.51
CA MET A 5 -14.65 -19.77 -20.83
C MET A 5 -13.47 -18.85 -20.55
N LEU A 6 -13.13 -17.94 -21.48
CA LEU A 6 -12.07 -16.95 -21.29
C LEU A 6 -12.39 -15.98 -20.15
N ASN A 7 -13.64 -15.53 -20.05
CA ASN A 7 -14.07 -14.67 -18.93
C ASN A 7 -14.00 -15.39 -17.58
N HIS A 8 -14.35 -16.68 -17.52
CA HIS A 8 -14.29 -17.46 -16.27
C HIS A 8 -12.85 -17.68 -15.79
N ALA A 9 -11.94 -18.01 -16.72
CA ALA A 9 -10.52 -18.15 -16.42
C ALA A 9 -9.87 -16.82 -16.01
N GLN A 10 -10.30 -15.72 -16.62
CA GLN A 10 -9.84 -14.38 -16.24
C GLN A 10 -10.33 -13.98 -14.85
N SER A 11 -11.60 -14.26 -14.50
CA SER A 11 -12.13 -13.97 -13.17
C SER A 11 -11.44 -14.78 -12.07
N GLU A 12 -11.12 -16.06 -12.31
CA GLU A 12 -10.37 -16.90 -11.37
C GLU A 12 -8.94 -16.39 -11.17
N THR A 13 -8.30 -15.92 -12.24
CA THR A 13 -6.95 -15.32 -12.19
C THR A 13 -6.96 -14.01 -11.42
N GLU A 14 -7.96 -13.16 -11.65
CA GLU A 14 -8.15 -11.89 -10.93
C GLU A 14 -8.42 -12.11 -9.44
N GLU A 15 -9.26 -13.09 -9.10
CA GLU A 15 -9.51 -13.48 -7.71
C GLU A 15 -8.23 -13.98 -7.02
N THR A 16 -7.47 -14.84 -7.68
CA THR A 16 -6.18 -15.34 -7.19
C THR A 16 -5.18 -14.20 -6.96
N ASN A 17 -5.10 -13.26 -7.90
CA ASN A 17 -4.23 -12.08 -7.79
C ASN A 17 -4.63 -11.18 -6.61
N PHE A 18 -5.93 -11.01 -6.36
CA PHE A 18 -6.42 -10.23 -5.23
C PHE A 18 -6.11 -10.91 -3.89
N VAL A 19 -6.27 -12.23 -3.81
CA VAL A 19 -5.92 -13.02 -2.61
C VAL A 19 -4.43 -12.90 -2.30
N GLU A 20 -3.56 -13.04 -3.31
CA GLU A 20 -2.12 -12.87 -3.15
C GLU A 20 -1.75 -11.44 -2.74
N PHE A 21 -2.36 -10.43 -3.38
CA PHE A 21 -2.17 -9.03 -2.98
C PHE A 21 -2.53 -8.82 -1.50
N ARG A 22 -3.69 -9.32 -1.07
CA ARG A 22 -4.13 -9.22 0.33
C ARG A 22 -3.19 -9.97 1.28
N ARG A 23 -2.63 -11.11 0.88
CA ARG A 23 -1.62 -11.84 1.65
C ARG A 23 -0.36 -11.00 1.85
N LYS A 24 0.17 -10.41 0.78
CA LYS A 24 1.36 -9.55 0.81
C LYS A 24 1.16 -8.29 1.64
N ILE A 25 0.00 -7.64 1.54
CA ILE A 25 -0.35 -6.48 2.40
C ILE A 25 -0.35 -6.89 3.88
N ARG A 26 -1.00 -8.00 4.23
CA ARG A 26 -1.06 -8.48 5.63
C ARG A 26 0.31 -8.88 6.18
N ALA A 27 1.16 -9.45 5.35
CA ALA A 27 2.53 -9.78 5.70
C ALA A 27 3.47 -8.55 5.73
N ALA A 28 2.94 -7.34 5.51
CA ALA A 28 3.70 -6.10 5.35
C ALA A 28 4.74 -6.13 4.21
N GLU A 29 4.71 -7.14 3.33
CA GLU A 29 5.63 -7.29 2.18
C GLU A 29 5.46 -6.17 1.13
N VAL A 30 4.36 -5.42 1.17
CA VAL A 30 4.13 -4.26 0.29
C VAL A 30 4.75 -2.97 0.84
N LEU A 31 5.08 -2.92 2.14
CA LEU A 31 5.86 -1.82 2.70
C LEU A 31 7.32 -2.04 2.30
N SER A 32 7.88 -1.12 1.50
CA SER A 32 9.27 -1.30 1.05
C SER A 32 10.25 -1.06 2.19
N ALA A 33 11.28 -1.90 2.31
CA ALA A 33 12.37 -1.70 3.27
C ALA A 33 13.04 -0.32 3.15
N ALA A 34 12.96 0.31 1.97
CA ALA A 34 13.42 1.67 1.75
C ALA A 34 12.60 2.71 2.53
N VAL A 35 11.28 2.53 2.67
CA VAL A 35 10.41 3.40 3.48
C VAL A 35 10.74 3.26 4.96
N GLU A 36 10.85 2.03 5.47
CA GLU A 36 11.22 1.80 6.88
C GLU A 36 12.58 2.42 7.23
N ARG A 37 13.58 2.23 6.36
CA ARG A 37 14.91 2.83 6.53
C ARG A 37 14.83 4.35 6.57
N LEU A 38 14.06 4.96 5.67
CA LEU A 38 13.91 6.42 5.62
C LEU A 38 13.21 6.95 6.88
N LEU A 39 12.13 6.31 7.33
CA LEU A 39 11.43 6.69 8.56
C LEU A 39 12.34 6.59 9.79
N GLY A 40 13.18 5.55 9.85
CA GLY A 40 14.19 5.40 10.89
C GLY A 40 15.23 6.53 10.86
N GLN A 41 15.73 6.90 9.67
CA GLN A 41 16.69 8.01 9.51
C GLN A 41 16.11 9.37 9.91
N LEU A 42 14.80 9.58 9.68
CA LEU A 42 14.12 10.82 10.05
C LEU A 42 13.71 10.85 11.53
N HIS A 43 13.96 9.79 12.30
CA HIS A 43 13.39 9.64 13.65
C HIS A 43 11.87 9.88 13.68
N PHE A 44 11.18 9.40 12.64
CA PHE A 44 9.78 9.68 12.45
C PHE A 44 8.92 9.01 13.54
N THR A 45 8.13 9.81 14.26
CA THR A 45 7.22 9.35 15.33
C THR A 45 5.73 9.47 14.98
N GLY A 46 5.42 9.91 13.77
CA GLY A 46 4.05 10.13 13.31
C GLY A 46 3.41 8.89 12.68
N LYS A 47 2.37 9.10 11.87
CA LYS A 47 1.70 8.06 11.08
C LYS A 47 1.80 8.38 9.59
N VAL A 48 2.11 7.37 8.77
CA VAL A 48 2.05 7.47 7.30
C VAL A 48 0.95 6.54 6.78
N SER A 49 0.06 7.08 5.94
CA SER A 49 -0.98 6.29 5.26
C SER A 49 -0.72 6.27 3.75
N ILE A 50 -0.65 5.08 3.14
CA ILE A 50 -0.53 4.91 1.68
C ILE A 50 -1.88 4.48 1.13
N ILE A 51 -2.44 5.26 0.20
CA ILE A 51 -3.71 4.94 -0.44
C ILE A 51 -3.43 4.41 -1.85
N VAL A 52 -3.94 3.22 -2.15
CA VAL A 52 -3.93 2.65 -3.51
C VAL A 52 -5.33 2.73 -4.07
N LYS A 53 -5.49 3.41 -5.21
CA LYS A 53 -6.78 3.54 -5.92
C LYS A 53 -6.56 3.21 -7.38
N ASN A 54 -7.38 2.31 -7.93
CA ASN A 54 -7.31 1.87 -9.33
C ASN A 54 -5.90 1.43 -9.76
N GLY A 55 -5.23 0.61 -8.94
CA GLY A 55 -3.86 0.12 -9.20
C GLY A 55 -2.76 1.18 -9.12
N ARG A 56 -3.08 2.41 -8.69
CA ARG A 56 -2.12 3.51 -8.54
C ARG A 56 -1.98 3.90 -7.08
N VAL A 57 -0.75 4.15 -6.65
CA VAL A 57 -0.49 4.79 -5.36
C VAL A 57 -0.85 6.26 -5.49
N LEU A 58 -1.85 6.69 -4.72
CA LEU A 58 -2.14 8.10 -4.51
C LEU A 58 -1.17 8.62 -3.46
N LYS A 59 -0.28 9.51 -3.89
CA LYS A 59 0.67 10.18 -3.01
C LYS A 59 -0.02 11.36 -2.34
N SER A 60 -0.80 11.10 -1.31
CA SER A 60 -1.23 12.13 -0.36
C SER A 60 -0.51 11.88 0.96
N GLY A 61 0.60 12.57 1.18
CA GLY A 61 1.28 12.54 2.47
C GLY A 61 0.46 13.33 3.48
N TYR A 62 -0.17 12.64 4.43
CA TYR A 62 -0.73 13.27 5.62
C TYR A 62 0.23 12.99 6.76
N GLU A 63 0.87 14.03 7.27
CA GLU A 63 1.83 13.96 8.36
C GLU A 63 1.16 14.50 9.63
N GLU A 64 0.66 13.59 10.46
CA GLU A 64 0.24 13.94 11.82
C GLU A 64 1.50 14.19 12.67
N GLY A 65 1.83 15.46 12.90
CA GLY A 65 2.61 15.87 14.08
C GLY A 65 4.11 16.12 13.95
N TYR A 66 4.67 16.36 12.76
CA TYR A 66 6.11 16.66 12.65
C TYR A 66 6.47 18.13 12.93
N PHE A 67 5.50 19.05 12.79
CA PHE A 67 5.66 20.44 13.23
C PHE A 67 5.24 20.56 14.69
N ARG A 68 6.09 20.13 15.63
CA ARG A 68 6.02 20.73 16.97
C ARG A 68 6.46 22.19 16.79
N GLN A 69 5.55 23.14 17.01
CA GLN A 69 5.96 24.53 17.23
C GLN A 69 7.01 24.51 18.35
N PRO A 70 8.12 25.25 18.22
CA PRO A 70 8.97 25.52 19.38
C PRO A 70 8.04 26.10 20.44
N SER A 71 7.93 25.42 21.58
CA SER A 71 7.32 26.02 22.76
C SER A 71 8.18 27.23 23.14
N GLU A 72 7.61 28.43 23.01
CA GLU A 72 8.14 29.64 23.68
C GLU A 72 8.13 29.47 25.20
#